data_AF-A0A4R3E1K4-F1
#
_entry.id   AF-A0A4R3E1K4-F1
#
_cell.length_a   1.000
_cell.length_b   1.000
_cell.length_c   1.000
_cell.angle_alpha   90.00
_cell.angle_beta   90.00
_cell.angle_gamma   90.00
#
_symmetry.space_group_name_H-M   'P 1'
#
loop_
_entity.id
_entity.type
_entity.pdbx_description
1 polymer ?
#
loop_
_entity_poly.entity_id
_entity_poly.type
_entity_poly.pdbx_seq_one_letter_code
_entity_poly.pdbx_strand_id
1 'polypeptide(L)' 'MARTGLEVAIEMASRFQGRDWVSLLADQARHTRDYVEWNLRQPEPLPTDIARAVELMLADDGANILNKAKPGDLAKP' A
#
# COMPACT_ATOMS: atom_id res chain seq x y z
N MET A 1 -15.01 -10.47 6.77
CA MET A 1 -13.85 -11.31 7.18
C MET A 1 -12.61 -10.43 7.12
N ALA A 2 -11.73 -10.49 8.12
CA ALA A 2 -10.46 -9.76 8.07
C ALA A 2 -9.55 -10.46 7.04
N ARG A 3 -9.03 -9.70 6.05
CA ARG A 3 -8.11 -10.25 5.05
C ARG A 3 -6.73 -10.47 5.66
N THR A 4 -6.12 -11.60 5.34
CA THR A 4 -4.72 -11.89 5.69
C THR A 4 -3.76 -11.03 4.88
N GLY A 5 -2.52 -10.90 5.34
CA GLY A 5 -1.46 -10.21 4.59
C GLY A 5 -1.28 -10.78 3.18
N LEU A 6 -1.32 -12.11 3.04
CA LEU A 6 -1.13 -12.79 1.76
C LEU A 6 -2.24 -12.51 0.75
N GLU A 7 -3.50 -12.55 1.19
CA GLU A 7 -4.66 -12.25 0.33
C GLU A 7 -4.58 -10.81 -0.20
N VAL A 8 -4.21 -9.86 0.67
CA VAL A 8 -4.01 -8.47 0.27
C VAL A 8 -2.86 -8.33 -0.71
N ALA A 9 -1.74 -9.02 -0.48
CA ALA A 9 -0.59 -8.95 -1.38
C ALA A 9 -0.94 -9.42 -2.81
N ILE A 10 -1.72 -10.50 -2.92
CA ILE A 10 -2.21 -11.02 -4.21
C ILE A 10 -3.10 -10.00 -4.91
N GLU A 11 -4.07 -9.43 -4.19
CA GLU A 11 -5.01 -8.46 -4.74
C GLU A 11 -4.31 -7.16 -5.20
N MET A 12 -3.40 -6.64 -4.37
CA MET A 12 -2.63 -5.44 -4.68
C MET A 12 -1.69 -5.65 -5.86
N ALA A 13 -1.01 -6.80 -5.93
CA ALA A 13 -0.16 -7.14 -7.08
C ALA A 13 -0.96 -7.23 -8.38
N SER A 14 -2.20 -7.72 -8.33
CA SER A 14 -3.09 -7.78 -9.49
C SER A 14 -3.60 -6.40 -9.90
N ARG A 15 -4.00 -5.55 -8.96
CA ARG A 15 -4.54 -4.20 -9.26
C ARG A 15 -3.47 -3.19 -9.66
N PHE A 16 -2.27 -3.31 -9.14
CA PHE A 16 -1.18 -2.35 -9.34
C PHE A 16 0.02 -2.96 -10.09
N GLN A 17 -0.26 -3.85 -11.05
CA GLN A 17 0.77 -4.51 -11.84
C GLN A 17 1.74 -3.51 -12.49
N GLY A 18 3.05 -3.79 -12.38
CA GLY A 18 4.11 -2.94 -12.94
C GLY A 18 4.37 -1.65 -12.13
N ARG A 19 3.76 -1.49 -10.95
CA ARG A 19 4.01 -0.36 -10.04
C ARG A 19 4.58 -0.85 -8.72
N ASP A 20 5.36 -0.01 -8.05
CA ASP A 20 5.85 -0.30 -6.69
C ASP A 20 4.77 0.05 -5.64
N TRP A 21 3.69 -0.73 -5.66
CA TRP A 21 2.55 -0.54 -4.77
C TRP A 21 2.89 -0.75 -3.29
N VAL A 22 3.94 -1.51 -2.99
CA VAL A 22 4.39 -1.76 -1.62
C VAL A 22 4.97 -0.47 -1.03
N SER A 23 5.81 0.25 -1.78
CA SER A 23 6.32 1.56 -1.35
C SER A 23 5.18 2.57 -1.16
N LEU A 24 4.22 2.61 -2.09
CA LEU A 24 3.05 3.49 -1.98
C LEU A 24 2.15 3.14 -0.78
N LEU A 25 2.00 1.85 -0.51
CA LEU A 25 1.25 1.37 0.66
C LEU A 25 1.97 1.75 1.97
N ALA A 26 3.30 1.64 1.99
CA ALA A 26 4.12 2.06 3.12
C ALA A 26 3.97 3.56 3.40
N ASP A 27 4.04 4.40 2.37
CA ASP A 27 3.81 5.84 2.49
C ASP A 27 2.39 6.15 3.01
N GLN A 28 1.38 5.50 2.43
CA GLN A 28 -0.03 5.69 2.81
C GLN A 28 -0.31 5.23 4.26
N ALA A 29 0.33 4.14 4.69
CA ALA A 29 0.21 3.59 6.04
C ALA A 29 1.12 4.31 7.06
N ARG A 30 2.02 5.20 6.61
CA ARG A 30 3.07 5.86 7.42
C ARG A 30 4.00 4.89 8.13
N HIS A 31 4.40 3.85 7.43
CA HIS A 31 5.33 2.82 7.89
C HIS A 31 6.51 2.66 6.95
N THR A 32 7.54 1.95 7.39
CA THR A 32 8.62 1.55 6.50
C THR A 32 8.15 0.45 5.55
N ARG A 33 8.77 0.41 4.36
CA ARG A 33 8.54 -0.66 3.38
C ARG A 33 8.75 -2.04 3.99
N ASP A 34 9.85 -2.24 4.73
CA ASP A 34 10.17 -3.53 5.34
C ASP A 34 9.10 -4.00 6.33
N TYR A 35 8.53 -3.08 7.12
CA TYR A 35 7.45 -3.40 8.04
C TYR A 35 6.19 -3.84 7.30
N VAL A 36 5.84 -3.14 6.22
CA VAL A 36 4.69 -3.51 5.38
C VAL A 36 4.93 -4.85 4.69
N GLU A 37 6.11 -5.06 4.10
CA GLU A 37 6.46 -6.34 3.46
C GLU A 37 6.43 -7.51 4.44
N TRP A 38 6.91 -7.31 5.66
CA TRP A 38 6.85 -8.33 6.69
C TRP A 38 5.40 -8.73 7.00
N ASN A 39 4.52 -7.74 7.23
CA ASN A 39 3.10 -7.96 7.53
C ASN A 39 2.36 -8.63 6.37
N LEU A 40 2.69 -8.30 5.13
CA LEU A 40 2.08 -8.92 3.94
C LEU A 40 2.43 -10.41 3.77
N ARG A 41 3.53 -10.87 4.37
CA ARG A 41 3.95 -12.29 4.35
C ARG A 41 3.37 -13.10 5.50
N GLN A 42 2.79 -12.43 6.50
CA GLN A 42 2.25 -13.09 7.68
C GLN A 42 0.88 -13.71 7.38
N PRO A 43 0.56 -14.89 7.95
CA PRO A 43 -0.77 -15.50 7.86
C PRO A 43 -1.81 -14.74 8.70
N GLU A 44 -1.37 -13.87 9.61
CA GLU A 44 -2.24 -13.04 10.44
C GLU A 44 -2.95 -11.92 9.64
N PRO A 45 -4.08 -11.40 10.18
CA PRO A 45 -4.68 -10.17 9.67
C PRO A 45 -3.70 -9.00 9.72
N LEU A 46 -3.79 -8.12 8.72
CA LEU A 46 -2.97 -6.92 8.69
C LEU A 46 -3.27 -6.01 9.89
N PRO A 47 -2.25 -5.32 10.42
CA PRO A 47 -2.43 -4.17 11.30
C PRO A 47 -3.46 -3.18 10.74
N THR A 48 -4.27 -2.58 11.61
CA THR A 48 -5.44 -1.77 11.22
C THR A 48 -5.08 -0.56 10.33
N ASP A 49 -3.92 0.03 10.56
CA ASP A 49 -3.36 1.11 9.75
C ASP A 49 -2.99 0.66 8.33
N ILE A 50 -2.31 -0.48 8.17
CA ILE A 50 -2.00 -1.06 6.86
C ILE A 50 -3.30 -1.48 6.15
N ALA A 51 -4.22 -2.15 6.86
CA ALA A 51 -5.51 -2.55 6.31
C ALA A 51 -6.32 -1.36 5.79
N ARG A 52 -6.36 -0.26 6.55
CA ARG A 52 -7.03 0.98 6.12
C ARG A 52 -6.34 1.63 4.92
N ALA A 53 -5.01 1.62 4.88
CA ALA A 53 -4.27 2.15 3.74
C ALA A 53 -4.56 1.34 2.45
N VAL A 54 -4.63 0.02 2.55
CA VAL A 54 -5.06 -0.88 1.47
C VAL A 54 -6.46 -0.50 0.98
N GLU A 55 -7.42 -0.36 1.90
CA GLU A 55 -8.80 0.01 1.54
C GLU A 55 -8.86 1.35 0.79
N LEU A 56 -8.09 2.35 1.21
CA LEU A 56 -8.01 3.64 0.53
C LEU A 56 -7.41 3.51 -0.88
N MET A 57 -6.33 2.74 -1.02
CA MET A 57 -5.70 2.49 -2.32
C MET A 57 -6.64 1.75 -3.29
N LEU A 58 -7.40 0.78 -2.76
CA LEU A 58 -8.36 0.00 -3.55
C LEU A 58 -9.63 0.79 -3.91
N ALA A 59 -10.07 1.71 -3.04
CA ALA A 59 -11.26 2.52 -3.28
C ALA A 59 -11.05 3.64 -4.30
N ASP A 60 -9.83 4.18 -4.40
CA ASP A 60 -9.51 5.33 -5.27
C ASP A 60 -9.07 4.95 -6.69
N ASP A 61 -9.35 3.69 -7.10
CA ASP A 61 -9.02 3.08 -8.40
C ASP A 61 -7.53 3.26 -8.81
N GLY A 62 -6.65 3.41 -7.82
CA GLY A 62 -5.21 3.68 -7.95
C GLY A 62 -4.83 5.00 -8.66
N ALA A 63 -5.62 5.49 -9.62
CA ALA A 63 -5.25 6.56 -10.52
C ALA A 63 -5.09 7.92 -9.83
N ASN A 64 -5.79 8.17 -8.73
CA ASN A 64 -5.84 9.49 -8.12
C ASN A 64 -4.86 9.65 -6.92
N ILE A 65 -4.62 8.59 -6.13
CA ILE A 65 -3.50 8.54 -5.17
C ILE A 65 -2.15 8.76 -5.88
N LEU A 66 -2.00 8.19 -7.07
CA LEU A 66 -0.78 8.26 -7.88
C LEU A 66 -0.56 9.66 -8.51
N ASN A 67 -1.62 10.44 -8.72
CA ASN A 67 -1.52 11.84 -9.16
C ASN A 67 -1.19 12.82 -8.02
N LYS A 68 -1.47 12.45 -6.76
CA LYS A 68 -1.09 13.24 -5.58
C LYS A 68 0.37 13.02 -5.16
N ALA A 69 0.96 11.87 -5.48
CA ALA A 69 2.40 11.66 -5.41
C ALA A 69 3.12 12.38 -6.57
N LYS A 70 2.91 13.70 -6.71
CA LYS A 70 3.72 14.51 -7.62
C LYS A 70 5.16 14.52 -7.11
N PRO A 71 6.18 14.25 -7.96
CA PRO A 71 7.59 14.35 -7.59
C PRO A 71 8.03 15.83 -7.56
N GLY A 72 7.47 16.61 -6.63
CA GLY A 72 7.68 18.05 -6.55
C GLY A 72 7.96 18.61 -5.16
N ASP A 73 7.67 17.88 -4.08
CA ASP A 73 7.88 18.36 -2.70
C ASP A 73 9.22 17.93 -2.08
N LEU A 74 10.00 17.08 -2.75
CA LEU A 74 11.35 16.68 -2.30
C LEU A 74 12.49 17.49 -2.94
N ALA A 75 12.18 18.49 -3.77
CA ALA A 75 13.17 19.36 -4.38
C ALA A 75 12.78 20.82 -4.16
N LYS A 76 13.25 21.39 -3.06
CA LYS A 76 13.56 22.83 -2.99
C LYS A 76 14.95 23.03 -2.38
N PRO A 77 15.65 24.10 -2.81
CA PRO A 77 17.10 24.18 -2.98
C PRO A 77 17.92 24.19 -1.69
#